data_AF-A0AAE2YED9-F1
#
_entry.id   AF-A0AAE2YED9-F1
#
_cell.length_a   1.000
_cell.length_b   1.000
_cell.length_c   1.000
_cell.angle_alpha   90.00
_cell.angle_beta   90.00
_cell.angle_gamma   90.00
#
_symmetry.space_group_name_H-M   'P 1'
#
loop_
_entity.id
_entity.type
_entity.pdbx_description
1 polymer ?
#
loop_
_entity_poly.entity_id
_entity_poly.type
_entity_poly.pdbx_seq_one_letter_code
_entity_poly.pdbx_strand_id
1 'polypeptide(L)'
;MVKSHVGREAEPSEKEQIISILERVGRILQPLELVQIINDLPKEMVLDKEKLTRFLLLIAFLDQQAESPSARKTAIRIYNLFGDDLFFKPQQCLIQINKLVAVKDDYKISPAIGRVLPRFGWFVLRVGGFLIYEMMLNKDKLSDRLAQFKTPEEATAFLQGNPLVESILREKAVRMFISWIGHPDLAIDVSHGRWNKALFEMPVDGHVGKIFSRSGLVSEVIHEGKEGSGGRWNVIVASKMRPTIQEVTNNYSDDCIMVDHGAFQLGIHCCPDNLVGMACDSCPRASVCQIKLKIGCEGYCLLRDFCERNLTWRAY
;
A
#
# COMPACT_ATOMS: atom_id res chain seq x y z
N MET A 1 2.83 4.41 -23.42
CA MET A 1 3.44 5.14 -22.28
C MET A 1 4.28 6.25 -22.83
N VAL A 2 4.21 7.41 -22.19
CA VAL A 2 4.87 8.65 -22.62
C VAL A 2 5.63 9.21 -21.42
N LYS A 3 6.76 9.88 -21.68
CA LYS A 3 7.50 10.67 -20.70
C LYS A 3 7.24 12.14 -20.96
N SER A 4 7.01 12.89 -19.89
CA SER A 4 6.91 14.35 -19.94
C SER A 4 7.67 14.96 -18.77
N HIS A 5 8.18 16.18 -18.97
CA HIS A 5 8.73 16.96 -17.87
C HIS A 5 7.62 17.27 -16.86
N VAL A 6 7.97 17.32 -15.59
CA VAL A 6 7.01 17.50 -14.49
C VAL A 6 6.34 18.89 -14.51
N GLY A 7 7.00 19.88 -15.10
CA GLY A 7 6.65 21.30 -15.06
C GLY A 7 7.71 22.09 -14.27
N ARG A 8 7.40 22.44 -13.02
CA ARG A 8 8.36 23.08 -12.12
C ARG A 8 8.92 22.07 -11.13
N GLU A 9 10.23 21.89 -11.13
CA GLU A 9 10.92 21.05 -10.15
C GLU A 9 11.04 21.76 -8.80
N ALA A 10 11.07 20.98 -7.73
CA ALA A 10 11.36 21.46 -6.39
C ALA A 10 12.88 21.69 -6.23
N GLU A 11 13.24 22.82 -5.62
CA GLU A 11 14.63 23.10 -5.24
C GLU A 11 15.10 22.12 -4.15
N PRO A 12 16.41 21.89 -3.96
CA PRO A 12 16.91 20.94 -2.95
C PRO A 12 16.35 21.15 -1.54
N SER A 13 16.24 22.40 -1.09
CA SER A 13 15.65 22.73 0.21
C SER A 13 14.14 22.46 0.27
N GLU A 14 13.42 22.63 -0.85
CA GLU A 14 12.01 22.27 -0.92
C GLU A 14 11.85 20.74 -0.89
N LYS A 15 12.71 19.99 -1.60
CA LYS A 15 12.71 18.52 -1.60
C LYS A 15 12.88 17.96 -0.19
N GLU A 16 13.85 18.47 0.55
CA GLU A 16 14.08 18.09 1.96
C GLU A 16 12.85 18.35 2.83
N GLN A 17 12.25 19.54 2.71
CA GLN A 17 11.04 19.90 3.47
C GLN A 17 9.85 19.01 3.12
N ILE A 18 9.61 18.77 1.83
CA ILE A 18 8.52 17.92 1.36
C ILE A 18 8.72 16.49 1.91
N ILE A 19 9.90 15.89 1.76
CA ILE A 19 10.19 14.53 2.25
C ILE A 19 10.02 14.46 3.77
N SER A 20 10.50 15.45 4.52
CA SER A 20 10.32 15.53 5.97
C SER A 20 8.83 15.57 6.37
N ILE A 21 8.01 16.34 5.65
CA ILE A 21 6.54 16.39 5.87
C ILE A 21 5.92 15.02 5.62
N LEU A 22 6.27 14.37 4.49
CA LEU A 22 5.76 13.05 4.13
C LEU A 22 6.13 12.01 5.20
N GLU A 23 7.40 11.95 5.58
CA GLU A 23 7.88 11.03 6.60
C GLU A 23 7.16 11.24 7.94
N ARG A 24 6.99 12.50 8.38
CA ARG A 24 6.26 12.83 9.61
C ARG A 24 4.82 12.34 9.56
N VAL A 25 4.12 12.55 8.44
CA VAL A 25 2.75 12.06 8.25
C VAL A 25 2.73 10.52 8.30
N GLY A 26 3.69 9.85 7.66
CA GLY A 26 3.84 8.40 7.70
C GLY A 26 4.03 7.86 9.10
N ARG A 27 4.97 8.43 9.87
CA ARG A 27 5.27 8.07 11.26
C ARG A 27 4.05 8.17 12.18
N ILE A 28 3.17 9.13 11.93
CA ILE A 28 1.92 9.29 12.69
C ILE A 28 0.89 8.25 12.26
N LEU A 29 0.66 8.09 10.95
CA LEU A 29 -0.50 7.35 10.45
C LEU A 29 -0.27 5.85 10.30
N GLN A 30 0.91 5.41 9.84
CA GLN A 30 1.17 4.00 9.55
C GLN A 30 1.03 3.11 10.80
N PRO A 31 1.62 3.45 11.97
CA PRO A 31 1.43 2.65 13.17
C PRO A 31 -0.02 2.62 13.64
N LEU A 32 -0.73 3.76 13.54
CA LEU A 32 -2.15 3.85 13.93
C LEU A 32 -3.03 2.93 13.08
N GLU A 33 -2.80 2.88 11.76
CA GLU A 33 -3.54 1.97 10.89
C GLU A 33 -3.27 0.50 11.19
N LEU A 34 -2.01 0.15 11.45
CA LEU A 34 -1.65 -1.22 11.80
C LEU A 34 -2.29 -1.62 13.14
N VAL A 35 -2.28 -0.74 14.13
CA VAL A 35 -2.95 -0.94 15.42
C VAL A 35 -4.46 -1.10 15.24
N GLN A 36 -5.10 -0.34 14.34
CA GLN A 36 -6.53 -0.51 14.05
C GLN A 36 -6.84 -1.90 13.49
N ILE A 37 -6.00 -2.43 12.60
CA ILE A 37 -6.15 -3.80 12.07
C ILE A 37 -6.00 -4.82 13.21
N ILE A 38 -5.00 -4.62 14.07
CA ILE A 38 -4.64 -5.56 15.14
C ILE A 38 -5.68 -5.59 16.27
N ASN A 39 -6.28 -4.44 16.62
CA ASN A 39 -7.22 -4.32 17.74
C ASN A 39 -8.52 -5.11 17.55
N ASP A 40 -8.89 -5.41 16.31
CA ASP A 40 -10.09 -6.18 15.97
C ASP A 40 -9.84 -7.70 15.96
N LEU A 41 -8.62 -8.15 16.29
CA LEU A 41 -8.22 -9.57 16.30
C LEU A 41 -8.16 -10.13 17.73
N PRO A 42 -8.35 -11.45 17.91
CA PRO A 42 -8.18 -12.08 19.21
C PRO A 42 -6.75 -11.91 19.75
N LYS A 43 -6.61 -11.68 21.06
CA LYS A 43 -5.31 -11.34 21.69
C LYS A 43 -4.27 -12.44 21.49
N GLU A 44 -4.69 -13.69 21.57
CA GLU A 44 -3.86 -14.87 21.35
C GLU A 44 -3.29 -14.93 19.93
N MET A 45 -4.00 -14.38 18.95
CA MET A 45 -3.55 -14.29 17.57
C MET A 45 -2.54 -13.15 17.40
N VAL A 46 -2.80 -12.01 18.05
CA VAL A 46 -1.90 -10.83 18.02
C VAL A 46 -0.55 -11.12 18.67
N LEU A 47 -0.53 -11.90 19.74
CA LEU A 47 0.69 -12.30 20.45
C LEU A 47 1.50 -13.38 19.71
N ASP A 48 0.89 -14.07 18.74
CA ASP A 48 1.54 -15.10 17.94
C ASP A 48 2.09 -14.49 16.63
N LYS A 49 3.41 -14.27 16.60
CA LYS A 49 4.13 -13.72 15.45
C LYS A 49 3.82 -14.46 14.14
N GLU A 50 3.70 -15.79 14.18
CA GLU A 50 3.45 -16.59 12.99
C GLU A 50 2.02 -16.37 12.47
N LYS A 51 1.02 -16.42 13.36
CA LYS A 51 -0.38 -16.17 12.98
C LYS A 51 -0.57 -14.76 12.45
N LEU A 52 0.02 -13.77 13.12
CA LEU A 52 -0.08 -12.37 12.70
C LEU A 52 0.60 -12.12 11.35
N THR A 53 1.76 -12.74 11.10
CA THR A 53 2.45 -12.69 9.80
C THR A 53 1.55 -13.26 8.69
N ARG A 54 0.96 -14.45 8.89
CA ARG A 54 0.06 -15.07 7.89
C ARG A 54 -1.23 -14.27 7.67
N PHE A 55 -1.78 -13.69 8.73
CA PHE A 55 -2.96 -12.84 8.62
C PHE A 55 -2.71 -11.56 7.82
N LEU A 56 -1.58 -10.90 8.04
CA LEU A 56 -1.20 -9.73 7.24
C LEU A 56 -0.94 -10.12 5.78
N LEU A 57 -0.46 -11.33 5.53
CA LEU A 57 -0.36 -11.85 4.16
C LEU A 57 -1.75 -12.02 3.53
N LEU A 58 -2.74 -12.56 4.26
CA LEU A 58 -4.12 -12.62 3.78
C LEU A 58 -4.66 -11.22 3.44
N ILE A 59 -4.39 -10.22 4.29
CA ILE A 59 -4.76 -8.83 3.98
C ILE A 59 -4.11 -8.37 2.68
N ALA A 60 -2.82 -8.62 2.48
CA ALA A 60 -2.14 -8.25 1.24
C ALA A 60 -2.77 -8.94 0.00
N PHE A 61 -3.18 -10.20 0.13
CA PHE A 61 -3.88 -10.94 -0.94
C PHE A 61 -5.21 -10.29 -1.32
N LEU A 62 -5.97 -9.82 -0.32
CA LEU A 62 -7.28 -9.19 -0.49
C LEU A 62 -7.19 -7.72 -0.90
N ASP A 63 -6.22 -6.97 -0.40
CA ASP A 63 -6.15 -5.51 -0.60
C ASP A 63 -5.83 -5.12 -2.05
N GLN A 64 -5.21 -6.04 -2.79
CA GLN A 64 -4.91 -5.84 -4.20
C GLN A 64 -6.19 -5.57 -4.99
N GLN A 65 -6.34 -4.34 -5.50
CA GLN A 65 -7.47 -3.89 -6.30
C GLN A 65 -8.81 -3.77 -5.55
N ALA A 66 -8.77 -3.82 -4.22
CA ALA A 66 -9.92 -3.58 -3.36
C ALA A 66 -9.88 -2.18 -2.74
N GLU A 67 -10.99 -1.77 -2.15
CA GLU A 67 -10.98 -0.68 -1.18
C GLU A 67 -10.35 -1.21 0.11
N SER A 68 -9.21 -0.64 0.54
CA SER A 68 -8.43 -1.18 1.66
C SER A 68 -9.20 -1.38 2.97
N PRO A 69 -10.09 -0.45 3.39
CA PRO A 69 -10.94 -0.70 4.56
C PRO A 69 -11.83 -1.94 4.41
N SER A 70 -12.35 -2.18 3.20
CA SER A 70 -13.18 -3.35 2.90
C SER A 70 -12.37 -4.65 2.96
N ALA A 71 -11.16 -4.67 2.39
CA ALA A 71 -10.28 -5.83 2.40
C ALA A 71 -9.88 -6.23 3.83
N ARG A 72 -9.48 -5.25 4.65
CA ARG A 72 -9.13 -5.46 6.07
C ARG A 72 -10.30 -6.04 6.86
N LYS A 73 -11.50 -5.45 6.73
CA LYS A 73 -12.74 -5.94 7.38
C LYS A 73 -13.08 -7.37 6.94
N THR A 74 -12.95 -7.66 5.64
CA THR A 74 -13.19 -9.00 5.10
C THR A 74 -12.20 -10.02 5.65
N ALA A 75 -10.91 -9.68 5.76
CA ALA A 75 -9.89 -10.57 6.32
C ALA A 75 -10.22 -10.98 7.76
N ILE A 76 -10.61 -10.01 8.61
CA ILE A 76 -11.04 -10.27 10.00
C ILE A 76 -12.23 -11.23 10.02
N ARG A 77 -13.24 -11.01 9.16
CA ARG A 77 -14.42 -11.89 9.10
C ARG A 77 -14.08 -13.29 8.59
N ILE A 78 -13.15 -13.44 7.65
CA ILE A 78 -12.65 -14.74 7.22
C ILE A 78 -11.97 -15.46 8.38
N TYR A 79 -11.11 -14.76 9.13
CA TYR A 79 -10.50 -15.34 10.32
C TYR A 79 -11.57 -15.75 11.35
N ASN A 80 -12.61 -14.96 11.58
CA ASN A 80 -13.70 -15.36 12.47
C ASN A 80 -14.50 -16.58 11.97
N LEU A 81 -14.54 -16.84 10.66
CA LEU A 81 -15.24 -17.99 10.08
C LEU A 81 -14.43 -19.30 10.18
N PHE A 82 -13.11 -19.22 10.03
CA PHE A 82 -12.24 -20.41 9.94
C PHE A 82 -11.30 -20.57 11.13
N GLY A 83 -11.08 -19.52 11.92
CA GLY A 83 -10.13 -19.48 13.02
C GLY A 83 -8.71 -19.86 12.57
N ASP A 84 -8.01 -20.57 13.44
CA ASP A 84 -6.65 -21.07 13.19
C ASP A 84 -6.57 -22.09 12.04
N ASP A 85 -7.68 -22.74 11.68
CA ASP A 85 -7.71 -23.67 10.54
C ASP A 85 -7.38 -22.97 9.21
N LEU A 86 -7.58 -21.65 9.14
CA LEU A 86 -7.15 -20.80 8.02
C LEU A 86 -5.66 -20.96 7.70
N PHE A 87 -4.83 -21.15 8.73
CA PHE A 87 -3.37 -21.23 8.63
C PHE A 87 -2.87 -22.68 8.72
N PHE A 88 -3.46 -23.47 9.62
CA PHE A 88 -2.93 -24.79 9.96
C PHE A 88 -3.70 -25.96 9.35
N LYS A 89 -4.90 -25.71 8.80
CA LYS A 89 -5.69 -26.72 8.06
C LYS A 89 -6.30 -26.14 6.78
N PRO A 90 -5.50 -25.49 5.91
CA PRO A 90 -6.02 -24.77 4.75
C PRO A 90 -6.84 -25.65 3.78
N GLN A 91 -6.57 -26.96 3.74
CA GLN A 91 -7.36 -27.92 2.95
C GLN A 91 -8.81 -28.00 3.44
N GLN A 92 -9.04 -27.99 4.76
CA GLN A 92 -10.37 -28.05 5.34
C GLN A 92 -11.15 -26.76 5.08
N CYS A 93 -10.46 -25.61 5.08
CA CYS A 93 -11.02 -24.32 4.71
C CYS A 93 -11.42 -24.28 3.24
N LEU A 94 -10.58 -24.84 2.35
CA LEU A 94 -10.85 -24.89 0.91
C LEU A 94 -12.07 -25.76 0.57
N ILE A 95 -12.26 -26.88 1.27
CA ILE A 95 -13.48 -27.71 1.13
C ILE A 95 -14.74 -26.92 1.54
N GLN A 96 -14.58 -25.99 2.49
CA GLN A 96 -15.64 -25.15 3.04
C GLN A 96 -15.66 -23.74 2.43
N ILE A 97 -15.10 -23.55 1.23
CA ILE A 97 -14.99 -22.24 0.58
C ILE A 97 -16.35 -21.57 0.35
N ASN A 98 -17.43 -22.36 0.30
CA ASN A 98 -18.80 -21.87 0.23
C ASN A 98 -19.21 -21.01 1.44
N LYS A 99 -18.54 -21.16 2.61
CA LYS A 99 -18.75 -20.27 3.77
C LYS A 99 -18.42 -18.81 3.46
N LEU A 100 -17.57 -18.56 2.47
CA LEU A 100 -17.25 -17.19 2.02
C LEU A 100 -18.45 -16.43 1.47
N VAL A 101 -19.54 -17.11 1.07
CA VAL A 101 -20.78 -16.46 0.63
C VAL A 101 -21.32 -15.51 1.69
N ALA A 102 -21.12 -15.81 2.99
CA ALA A 102 -21.58 -14.97 4.10
C ALA A 102 -20.88 -13.61 4.21
N VAL A 103 -19.70 -13.46 3.58
CA VAL A 103 -18.86 -12.24 3.67
C VAL A 103 -18.61 -11.59 2.31
N LYS A 104 -19.26 -12.09 1.24
CA LYS A 104 -19.06 -11.63 -0.13
C LYS A 104 -19.36 -10.14 -0.33
N ASP A 105 -20.32 -9.60 0.43
CA ASP A 105 -20.79 -8.24 0.26
C ASP A 105 -19.94 -7.22 1.04
N ASP A 106 -19.10 -7.70 1.96
CA ASP A 106 -18.12 -6.86 2.67
C ASP A 106 -16.95 -6.47 1.78
N TYR A 107 -16.56 -7.34 0.84
CA TYR A 107 -15.40 -7.13 -0.02
C TYR A 107 -15.76 -6.23 -1.21
N LYS A 108 -15.18 -5.01 -1.25
CA LYS A 108 -15.43 -4.04 -2.31
C LYS A 108 -14.23 -3.97 -3.24
N ILE A 109 -14.42 -4.47 -4.47
CA ILE A 109 -13.45 -4.29 -5.55
C ILE A 109 -13.54 -2.84 -6.04
N SER A 110 -12.39 -2.19 -6.20
CA SER A 110 -12.33 -0.80 -6.66
C SER A 110 -13.04 -0.63 -8.00
N PRO A 111 -13.94 0.36 -8.15
CA PRO A 111 -14.69 0.64 -9.39
C PRO A 111 -13.78 0.91 -10.59
N ALA A 112 -12.55 1.36 -10.34
CA ALA A 112 -11.56 1.67 -11.35
C ALA A 112 -11.20 0.44 -12.22
N ILE A 113 -11.53 -0.76 -11.74
CA ILE A 113 -11.30 -2.05 -12.41
C ILE A 113 -12.63 -2.65 -12.88
N GLY A 114 -13.50 -1.79 -13.41
CA GLY A 114 -14.90 -2.03 -13.80
C GLY A 114 -15.19 -3.14 -14.82
N ARG A 115 -14.26 -4.07 -15.05
CA ARG A 115 -14.40 -5.22 -15.96
C ARG A 115 -14.24 -6.59 -15.30
N VAL A 116 -13.88 -6.67 -14.01
CA VAL A 116 -13.74 -8.00 -13.38
C VAL A 116 -15.10 -8.49 -12.88
N LEU A 117 -15.75 -9.27 -13.74
CA LEU A 117 -16.93 -10.06 -13.40
C LEU A 117 -16.61 -11.56 -13.57
N PRO A 118 -17.11 -12.42 -12.68
CA PRO A 118 -17.90 -12.11 -11.47
C PRO A 118 -17.03 -11.65 -10.30
N ARG A 119 -17.45 -10.58 -9.58
CA ARG A 119 -16.71 -10.02 -8.44
C ARG A 119 -16.44 -11.03 -7.32
N PHE A 120 -17.41 -11.90 -7.04
CA PHE A 120 -17.26 -12.98 -6.07
C PHE A 120 -16.19 -13.99 -6.49
N GLY A 121 -16.07 -14.29 -7.79
CA GLY A 121 -15.01 -15.17 -8.30
C GLY A 121 -13.62 -14.61 -8.00
N TRP A 122 -13.46 -13.28 -8.08
CA TRP A 122 -12.17 -12.66 -7.77
C TRP A 122 -11.83 -12.77 -6.28
N PHE A 123 -12.81 -12.52 -5.42
CA PHE A 123 -12.68 -12.71 -3.97
C PHE A 123 -12.32 -14.16 -3.61
N VAL A 124 -13.05 -15.14 -4.16
CA VAL A 124 -12.78 -16.57 -3.95
C VAL A 124 -11.38 -16.94 -4.42
N LEU A 125 -10.92 -16.40 -5.56
CA LEU A 125 -9.56 -16.66 -6.04
C LEU A 125 -8.51 -16.07 -5.10
N ARG A 126 -8.70 -14.86 -4.53
CA ARG A 126 -7.75 -14.30 -3.55
C ARG A 126 -7.64 -15.17 -2.29
N VAL A 127 -8.78 -15.55 -1.72
CA VAL A 127 -8.79 -16.40 -0.52
C VAL A 127 -8.27 -17.81 -0.85
N GLY A 128 -8.72 -18.40 -1.96
CA GLY A 128 -8.27 -19.70 -2.42
C GLY A 128 -6.78 -19.74 -2.73
N GLY A 129 -6.24 -18.70 -3.36
CA GLY A 129 -4.81 -18.54 -3.60
C GLY A 129 -4.01 -18.43 -2.31
N PHE A 130 -4.51 -17.68 -1.33
CA PHE A 130 -3.91 -17.68 0.02
C PHE A 130 -3.92 -19.08 0.63
N LEU A 131 -5.05 -19.79 0.62
CA LEU A 131 -5.15 -21.16 1.17
C LEU A 131 -4.20 -22.15 0.46
N ILE A 132 -4.10 -22.07 -0.87
CA ILE A 132 -3.15 -22.92 -1.62
C ILE A 132 -1.71 -22.56 -1.25
N TYR A 133 -1.39 -21.29 -1.06
CA TYR A 133 -0.06 -20.88 -0.59
C TYR A 133 0.23 -21.45 0.82
N GLU A 134 -0.73 -21.40 1.73
CA GLU A 134 -0.62 -22.02 3.06
C GLU A 134 -0.40 -23.55 2.97
N MET A 135 -1.06 -24.23 2.02
CA MET A 135 -0.79 -25.64 1.74
C MET A 135 0.63 -25.89 1.23
N MET A 136 1.18 -24.97 0.43
CA MET A 136 2.56 -25.06 -0.08
C MET A 136 3.60 -24.82 1.02
N LEU A 137 3.30 -23.95 2.01
CA LEU A 137 4.12 -23.79 3.22
C LEU A 137 4.14 -25.08 4.07
N ASN A 138 3.08 -25.88 4.02
CA ASN A 138 2.96 -27.15 4.72
C ASN A 138 3.18 -26.99 6.25
N LYS A 139 4.23 -27.58 6.81
CA LYS A 139 4.58 -27.48 8.24
C LYS A 139 5.54 -26.34 8.55
N ASP A 140 6.03 -25.65 7.53
CA ASP A 140 6.99 -24.57 7.71
C ASP A 140 6.29 -23.33 8.26
N LYS A 141 7.00 -22.61 9.13
CA LYS A 141 6.59 -21.30 9.61
C LYS A 141 7.05 -20.23 8.63
N LEU A 142 6.12 -19.43 8.13
CA LEU A 142 6.40 -18.34 7.21
C LEU A 142 7.32 -17.31 7.86
N SER A 143 7.07 -16.95 9.12
CA SER A 143 7.91 -16.01 9.86
C SER A 143 9.35 -16.52 10.01
N ASP A 144 9.56 -17.82 10.25
CA ASP A 144 10.89 -18.41 10.34
C ASP A 144 11.60 -18.46 8.97
N ARG A 145 10.86 -18.76 7.89
CA ARG A 145 11.40 -18.69 6.51
C ARG A 145 11.84 -17.28 6.18
N LEU A 146 11.00 -16.28 6.47
CA LEU A 146 11.30 -14.88 6.21
C LEU A 146 12.44 -14.34 7.07
N ALA A 147 12.56 -14.82 8.32
CA ALA A 147 13.66 -14.47 9.21
C ALA A 147 15.03 -14.85 8.62
N GLN A 148 15.13 -15.88 7.77
CA GLN A 148 16.43 -16.33 7.23
C GLN A 148 17.09 -15.31 6.30
N PHE A 149 16.32 -14.37 5.74
CA PHE A 149 16.83 -13.37 4.81
C PHE A 149 17.55 -12.21 5.50
N LYS A 150 18.63 -11.75 4.88
CA LYS A 150 19.44 -10.64 5.39
C LYS A 150 18.82 -9.29 5.08
N THR A 151 18.04 -9.21 3.99
CA THR A 151 17.41 -7.97 3.56
C THR A 151 15.92 -8.15 3.26
N PRO A 152 15.11 -7.07 3.37
CA PRO A 152 13.72 -7.06 2.90
C PRO A 152 13.57 -7.38 1.41
N GLU A 153 14.57 -7.02 0.59
CA GLU A 153 14.62 -7.33 -0.84
C GLU A 153 14.68 -8.84 -1.10
N GLU A 154 15.57 -9.55 -0.40
CA GLU A 154 15.66 -11.02 -0.48
C GLU A 154 14.34 -11.68 -0.06
N ALA A 155 13.71 -11.18 1.01
CA ALA A 155 12.41 -11.67 1.46
C ALA A 155 11.28 -11.41 0.44
N THR A 156 11.32 -10.24 -0.22
CA THR A 156 10.39 -9.89 -1.32
C THR A 156 10.60 -10.82 -2.51
N ALA A 157 11.86 -11.06 -2.92
CA ALA A 157 12.22 -11.95 -4.01
C ALA A 157 11.81 -13.41 -3.72
N PHE A 158 11.94 -13.87 -2.47
CA PHE A 158 11.46 -15.18 -2.06
C PHE A 158 9.95 -15.34 -2.27
N LEU A 159 9.15 -14.35 -1.84
CA LEU A 159 7.70 -14.39 -2.01
C LEU A 159 7.32 -14.30 -3.50
N GLN A 160 7.92 -13.39 -4.26
CA GLN A 160 7.67 -13.24 -5.70
C GLN A 160 8.21 -14.43 -6.52
N GLY A 161 9.17 -15.20 -6.01
CA GLY A 161 9.65 -16.43 -6.63
C GLY A 161 8.64 -17.58 -6.59
N ASN A 162 7.57 -17.45 -5.81
CA ASN A 162 6.46 -18.40 -5.81
C ASN A 162 5.44 -18.02 -6.91
N PRO A 163 5.22 -18.88 -7.93
CA PRO A 163 4.35 -18.55 -9.06
C PRO A 163 2.90 -18.21 -8.67
N LEU A 164 2.39 -18.80 -7.59
CA LEU A 164 1.05 -18.51 -7.09
C LEU A 164 1.00 -17.09 -6.49
N VAL A 165 2.00 -16.75 -5.67
CA VAL A 165 2.11 -15.40 -5.08
C VAL A 165 2.30 -14.37 -6.19
N GLU A 166 3.21 -14.59 -7.13
CA GLU A 166 3.47 -13.70 -8.28
C GLU A 166 2.20 -13.44 -9.11
N SER A 167 1.39 -14.49 -9.35
CA SER A 167 0.17 -14.37 -10.16
C SER A 167 -0.94 -13.54 -9.50
N ILE A 168 -0.88 -13.37 -8.17
CA ILE A 168 -1.94 -12.76 -7.36
C ILE A 168 -1.47 -11.41 -6.79
N LEU A 169 -0.34 -11.41 -6.07
CA LEU A 169 0.27 -10.24 -5.46
C LEU A 169 1.22 -9.57 -6.43
N ARG A 170 0.93 -8.31 -6.76
CA ARG A 170 1.90 -7.46 -7.43
C ARG A 170 3.05 -7.16 -6.47
N GLU A 171 4.22 -6.92 -7.04
CA GLU A 171 5.43 -6.56 -6.31
C GLU A 171 5.23 -5.44 -5.26
N LYS A 172 4.43 -4.41 -5.58
CA LYS A 172 3.99 -3.37 -4.61
C LYS A 172 3.40 -3.99 -3.33
N ALA A 173 2.44 -4.89 -3.48
CA ALA A 173 1.71 -5.47 -2.36
C ALA A 173 2.63 -6.36 -1.51
N VAL A 174 3.61 -7.02 -2.14
CA VAL A 174 4.63 -7.79 -1.40
C VAL A 174 5.56 -6.85 -0.62
N ARG A 175 6.05 -5.76 -1.22
CA ARG A 175 6.87 -4.76 -0.49
C ARG A 175 6.12 -4.18 0.70
N MET A 176 4.83 -3.87 0.52
CA MET A 176 3.96 -3.38 1.58
C MET A 176 3.83 -4.42 2.71
N PHE A 177 3.58 -5.69 2.37
CA PHE A 177 3.52 -6.78 3.34
C PHE A 177 4.84 -6.93 4.11
N ILE A 178 5.97 -7.00 3.41
CA ILE A 178 7.32 -7.12 4.02
C ILE A 178 7.59 -5.94 4.95
N SER A 179 7.16 -4.74 4.58
CA SER A 179 7.27 -3.54 5.43
C SER A 179 6.48 -3.72 6.73
N TRP A 180 5.24 -4.18 6.68
CA TRP A 180 4.42 -4.38 7.89
C TRP A 180 5.01 -5.37 8.89
N ILE A 181 5.68 -6.41 8.40
CA ILE A 181 6.17 -7.51 9.25
C ILE A 181 7.64 -7.36 9.67
N GLY A 182 8.36 -6.36 9.16
CA GLY A 182 9.80 -6.25 9.41
C GLY A 182 10.33 -4.83 9.61
N HIS A 183 9.55 -3.78 9.34
CA HIS A 183 10.03 -2.42 9.53
C HIS A 183 10.20 -2.09 11.03
N PRO A 184 11.35 -1.52 11.47
CA PRO A 184 11.65 -1.32 12.90
C PRO A 184 10.64 -0.53 13.72
N ASP A 185 9.94 0.42 13.08
CA ASP A 185 8.94 1.26 13.75
C ASP A 185 7.52 0.68 13.72
N LEU A 186 7.34 -0.54 13.18
CA LEU A 186 6.04 -1.21 13.10
C LEU A 186 5.95 -2.37 14.10
N ALA A 187 4.73 -2.88 14.31
CA ALA A 187 4.40 -3.76 15.43
C ALA A 187 5.00 -5.17 15.37
N ILE A 188 5.65 -5.55 14.26
CA ILE A 188 6.13 -6.91 14.01
C ILE A 188 7.56 -6.84 13.50
N ASP A 189 8.40 -7.69 14.09
CA ASP A 189 9.78 -7.88 13.67
C ASP A 189 10.05 -9.37 13.39
N VAL A 190 9.83 -9.79 12.16
CA VAL A 190 10.25 -11.13 11.69
C VAL A 190 11.76 -11.22 11.50
N SER A 191 12.43 -10.08 11.31
CA SER A 191 13.86 -10.01 11.02
C SER A 191 14.74 -10.16 12.26
N HIS A 192 14.16 -10.09 13.47
CA HIS A 192 14.90 -10.07 14.73
C HIS A 192 15.97 -8.95 14.75
N GLY A 193 15.58 -7.76 14.32
CA GLY A 193 16.42 -6.56 14.28
C GLY A 193 17.46 -6.54 13.14
N ARG A 194 17.46 -7.52 12.23
CA ARG A 194 18.40 -7.54 11.11
C ARG A 194 18.09 -6.48 10.05
N TRP A 195 16.82 -6.16 9.84
CA TRP A 195 16.42 -5.21 8.81
C TRP A 195 16.34 -3.80 9.38
N ASN A 196 17.24 -2.92 8.95
CA ASN A 196 17.15 -1.48 9.24
C ASN A 196 16.28 -0.76 8.20
N LYS A 197 15.89 0.49 8.52
CA LYS A 197 14.94 1.29 7.71
C LYS A 197 15.43 1.54 6.28
N ALA A 198 16.72 1.77 6.10
CA ALA A 198 17.33 2.08 4.80
C ALA A 198 17.39 0.87 3.85
N LEU A 199 17.17 -0.36 4.34
CA LEU A 199 17.14 -1.57 3.51
C LEU A 199 15.80 -1.83 2.83
N PHE A 200 14.76 -1.05 3.15
CA PHE A 200 13.43 -1.26 2.56
C PHE A 200 13.29 -0.58 1.21
N GLU A 201 12.44 -1.16 0.37
CA GLU A 201 12.03 -0.58 -0.90
C GLU A 201 10.61 -0.02 -0.82
N MET A 202 10.41 1.17 -1.36
CA MET A 202 9.11 1.84 -1.44
C MET A 202 8.13 1.04 -2.32
N PRO A 203 6.92 0.74 -1.81
CA PRO A 203 5.86 0.11 -2.60
C PRO A 203 5.42 0.93 -3.82
N VAL A 204 5.31 2.26 -3.69
CA VAL A 204 4.92 3.26 -4.71
C VAL A 204 3.67 2.90 -5.52
N ASP A 205 2.58 3.63 -5.30
CA ASP A 205 1.40 3.58 -6.16
C ASP A 205 1.07 4.89 -6.87
N GLY A 206 -0.07 4.93 -7.55
CA GLY A 206 -0.51 6.11 -8.27
C GLY A 206 -0.70 7.34 -7.39
N HIS A 207 -1.12 7.17 -6.12
CA HIS A 207 -1.27 8.29 -5.19
C HIS A 207 0.10 8.82 -4.77
N VAL A 208 1.06 7.93 -4.49
CA VAL A 208 2.44 8.29 -4.21
C VAL A 208 3.07 9.00 -5.41
N GLY A 209 2.97 8.40 -6.60
CA GLY A 209 3.43 9.00 -7.85
C GLY A 209 2.82 10.39 -8.09
N LYS A 210 1.51 10.54 -7.84
CA LYS A 210 0.81 11.84 -7.95
C LYS A 210 1.40 12.88 -7.01
N ILE A 211 1.67 12.55 -5.75
CA ILE A 211 2.28 13.50 -4.81
C ILE A 211 3.69 13.89 -5.27
N PHE A 212 4.52 12.91 -5.66
CA PHE A 212 5.89 13.18 -6.14
C PHE A 212 5.90 14.05 -7.40
N SER A 213 5.02 13.78 -8.36
CA SER A 213 4.88 14.61 -9.56
C SER A 213 4.34 16.01 -9.24
N ARG A 214 3.27 16.11 -8.44
CA ARG A 214 2.62 17.41 -8.17
C ARG A 214 3.49 18.37 -7.37
N SER A 215 4.31 17.84 -6.47
CA SER A 215 5.24 18.62 -5.65
C SER A 215 6.56 18.94 -6.36
N GLY A 216 6.82 18.36 -7.55
CA GLY A 216 8.07 18.57 -8.29
C GLY A 216 9.27 17.79 -7.69
N LEU A 217 9.02 16.77 -6.87
CA LEU A 217 10.08 15.91 -6.32
C LEU A 217 10.82 15.13 -7.41
N VAL A 218 10.12 14.78 -8.50
CA VAL A 218 10.69 14.10 -9.68
C VAL A 218 10.71 15.06 -10.88
N SER A 219 11.71 14.91 -11.75
CA SER A 219 11.85 15.74 -12.97
C SER A 219 11.01 15.25 -14.15
N GLU A 220 10.79 13.94 -14.25
CA GLU A 220 10.00 13.31 -15.31
C GLU A 220 8.80 12.55 -14.76
N VAL A 221 7.68 12.62 -15.49
CA VAL A 221 6.47 11.85 -15.21
C VAL A 221 6.22 10.86 -16.34
N ILE A 222 6.01 9.59 -15.98
CA ILE A 222 5.64 8.52 -16.91
C ILE A 222 4.13 8.31 -16.83
N HIS A 223 3.45 8.40 -17.97
CA HIS A 223 1.98 8.39 -18.01
C HIS A 223 1.40 7.60 -19.20
N GLU A 224 0.08 7.35 -19.16
CA GLU A 224 -0.60 6.37 -20.03
C GLU A 224 -0.62 6.78 -21.51
N GLY A 225 -0.73 8.08 -21.85
CA GLY A 225 -0.99 8.52 -23.22
C GLY A 225 -0.45 9.91 -23.55
N LYS A 226 -0.40 10.27 -24.84
CA LYS A 226 0.03 11.61 -25.23
C LYS A 226 -1.04 12.63 -24.82
N GLU A 227 -0.63 13.85 -24.53
CA GLU A 227 -1.57 14.94 -24.27
C GLU A 227 -2.60 15.03 -25.42
N GLY A 228 -3.88 15.16 -25.06
CA GLY A 228 -4.99 15.15 -26.01
C GLY A 228 -5.40 13.77 -26.56
N SER A 229 -4.68 12.68 -26.27
CA SER A 229 -4.98 11.34 -26.80
C SER A 229 -6.11 10.59 -26.06
N GLY A 230 -6.99 11.29 -25.35
CA GLY A 230 -8.13 10.75 -24.60
C GLY A 230 -8.12 11.07 -23.11
N GLY A 231 -9.23 10.79 -22.41
CA GLY A 231 -9.47 11.23 -21.03
C GLY A 231 -8.60 10.61 -19.93
N ARG A 232 -7.53 9.87 -20.27
CA ARG A 232 -6.60 9.19 -19.34
C ARG A 232 -5.12 9.53 -19.58
N TRP A 233 -4.81 10.46 -20.50
CA TRP A 233 -3.43 10.73 -20.90
C TRP A 233 -2.49 11.07 -19.72
N ASN A 234 -2.95 11.89 -18.77
CA ASN A 234 -2.24 12.33 -17.58
C ASN A 234 -2.31 11.37 -16.36
N VAL A 235 -2.72 10.11 -16.56
CA VAL A 235 -2.70 9.09 -15.50
C VAL A 235 -1.28 8.54 -15.36
N ILE A 236 -0.73 8.60 -14.16
CA ILE A 236 0.65 8.18 -13.84
C ILE A 236 0.80 6.66 -13.90
N VAL A 237 1.91 6.19 -14.48
CA VAL A 237 2.36 4.80 -14.42
C VAL A 237 3.38 4.64 -13.28
N ALA A 238 2.88 4.54 -12.05
CA ALA A 238 3.69 4.56 -10.83
C ALA A 238 4.77 3.47 -10.77
N SER A 239 4.48 2.28 -11.28
CA SER A 239 5.44 1.16 -11.32
C SER A 239 6.70 1.48 -12.13
N LYS A 240 6.60 2.36 -13.14
CA LYS A 240 7.76 2.80 -13.93
C LYS A 240 8.48 3.98 -13.30
N MET A 241 7.82 4.74 -12.43
CA MET A 241 8.41 5.86 -11.70
C MET A 241 9.06 5.43 -10.37
N ARG A 242 8.79 4.21 -9.87
CA ARG A 242 9.31 3.71 -8.59
C ARG A 242 10.82 3.89 -8.42
N PRO A 243 11.70 3.50 -9.36
CA PRO A 243 13.15 3.66 -9.14
C PRO A 243 13.56 5.12 -8.90
N THR A 244 13.02 6.05 -9.69
CA THR A 244 13.29 7.49 -9.53
C THR A 244 12.71 8.04 -8.23
N ILE A 245 11.51 7.60 -7.83
CA ILE A 245 10.88 7.99 -6.57
C ILE A 245 11.69 7.49 -5.37
N GLN A 246 12.18 6.24 -5.42
CA GLN A 246 13.05 5.66 -4.41
C GLN A 246 14.36 6.44 -4.30
N GLU A 247 15.01 6.71 -5.44
CA GLU A 247 16.28 7.44 -5.50
C GLU A 247 16.14 8.84 -4.88
N VAL A 248 15.12 9.59 -5.27
CA VAL A 248 14.86 10.91 -4.69
C VAL A 248 14.62 10.80 -3.19
N THR A 249 13.83 9.82 -2.73
CA THR A 249 13.55 9.64 -1.30
C THR A 249 14.82 9.33 -0.50
N ASN A 250 15.65 8.40 -0.99
CA ASN A 250 16.88 8.00 -0.33
C ASN A 250 17.92 9.13 -0.22
N ASN A 251 17.84 10.16 -1.06
CA ASN A 251 18.70 11.33 -0.95
C ASN A 251 18.35 12.24 0.23
N TYR A 252 17.15 12.12 0.81
CA TYR A 252 16.65 13.02 1.87
C TYR A 252 16.07 12.29 3.08
N SER A 253 15.95 10.96 3.06
CA SER A 253 15.42 10.16 4.17
C SER A 253 15.94 8.72 4.13
N ASP A 254 16.23 8.17 5.31
CA ASP A 254 16.55 6.75 5.52
C ASP A 254 15.29 5.89 5.76
N ASP A 255 14.10 6.48 5.76
CA ASP A 255 12.83 5.82 6.09
C ASP A 255 11.82 5.98 4.96
N CYS A 256 12.12 5.32 3.84
CA CYS A 256 11.33 5.42 2.63
C CYS A 256 9.90 4.84 2.80
N ILE A 257 9.68 3.96 3.77
CA ILE A 257 8.37 3.38 4.07
C ILE A 257 7.45 4.41 4.72
N MET A 258 7.95 5.22 5.65
CA MET A 258 7.16 6.31 6.21
C MET A 258 6.88 7.40 5.18
N VAL A 259 7.85 7.71 4.32
CA VAL A 259 7.63 8.65 3.19
C VAL A 259 6.55 8.14 2.23
N ASP A 260 6.60 6.87 1.83
CA ASP A 260 5.59 6.22 0.97
C ASP A 260 4.20 6.32 1.59
N HIS A 261 4.08 5.93 2.88
CA HIS A 261 2.79 5.97 3.55
C HIS A 261 2.26 7.40 3.70
N GLY A 262 3.11 8.37 4.04
CA GLY A 262 2.71 9.77 4.12
C GLY A 262 2.22 10.31 2.77
N ALA A 263 2.92 9.99 1.69
CA ALA A 263 2.52 10.37 0.33
C ALA A 263 1.20 9.71 -0.07
N PHE A 264 1.01 8.43 0.25
CA PHE A 264 -0.24 7.73 0.02
C PHE A 264 -1.42 8.39 0.75
N GLN A 265 -1.26 8.68 2.05
CA GLN A 265 -2.30 9.28 2.89
C GLN A 265 -2.71 10.67 2.43
N LEU A 266 -1.73 11.53 2.12
CA LEU A 266 -2.02 12.85 1.54
C LEU A 266 -2.63 12.73 0.14
N GLY A 267 -2.14 11.78 -0.66
CA GLY A 267 -2.62 11.50 -2.01
C GLY A 267 -4.10 11.11 -2.05
N ILE A 268 -4.56 10.28 -1.11
CA ILE A 268 -5.95 9.80 -1.05
C ILE A 268 -6.87 10.78 -0.32
N HIS A 269 -6.43 11.41 0.78
CA HIS A 269 -7.30 12.25 1.62
C HIS A 269 -7.25 13.75 1.29
N CYS A 270 -6.14 14.26 0.76
CA CYS A 270 -5.94 15.70 0.55
C CYS A 270 -5.88 16.10 -0.93
N CYS A 271 -5.40 15.22 -1.80
CA CYS A 271 -5.03 15.56 -3.17
C CYS A 271 -6.00 14.92 -4.21
N PRO A 272 -7.13 15.55 -4.58
CA PRO A 272 -8.06 14.97 -5.54
C PRO A 272 -7.46 14.87 -6.95
N ASP A 273 -7.91 13.93 -7.77
CA ASP A 273 -7.31 13.72 -9.09
C ASP A 273 -7.56 14.86 -10.08
N ASN A 274 -8.66 15.60 -9.97
CA ASN A 274 -8.89 16.76 -10.83
C ASN A 274 -8.65 18.07 -10.06
N LEU A 275 -7.46 18.66 -10.24
CA LEU A 275 -7.12 20.00 -9.75
C LEU A 275 -6.75 20.97 -10.88
N VAL A 276 -6.96 20.60 -12.15
CA VAL A 276 -6.63 21.52 -13.25
C VAL A 276 -7.45 22.80 -13.10
N GLY A 277 -6.79 23.92 -12.83
CA GLY A 277 -7.42 25.22 -12.59
C GLY A 277 -7.99 25.43 -11.17
N MET A 278 -7.69 24.56 -10.20
CA MET A 278 -8.12 24.70 -8.81
C MET A 278 -6.92 24.85 -7.86
N ALA A 279 -6.83 25.99 -7.18
CA ALA A 279 -5.83 26.21 -6.13
C ALA A 279 -5.99 25.21 -4.98
N CYS A 280 -4.89 24.80 -4.35
CA CYS A 280 -4.93 23.88 -3.21
C CYS A 280 -5.73 24.47 -2.03
N ASP A 281 -5.73 25.80 -1.87
CA ASP A 281 -6.53 26.52 -0.87
C ASP A 281 -8.04 26.42 -1.08
N SER A 282 -8.47 26.15 -2.32
CA SER A 282 -9.88 25.95 -2.68
C SER A 282 -10.27 24.48 -2.72
N CYS A 283 -9.43 23.58 -2.16
CA CYS A 283 -9.67 22.15 -2.26
C CYS A 283 -10.93 21.75 -1.47
N PRO A 284 -11.97 21.17 -2.11
CA PRO A 284 -13.21 20.79 -1.43
C PRO A 284 -13.01 19.65 -0.41
N ARG A 285 -11.86 18.97 -0.43
CA ARG A 285 -11.52 17.91 0.53
C ARG A 285 -11.03 18.45 1.87
N ALA A 286 -10.62 19.72 1.97
CA ALA A 286 -10.05 20.27 3.19
C ALA A 286 -11.00 20.20 4.39
N SER A 287 -12.31 20.37 4.16
CA SER A 287 -13.35 20.31 5.20
C SER A 287 -13.73 18.89 5.63
N VAL A 288 -13.53 17.88 4.77
CA VAL A 288 -13.91 16.48 5.00
C VAL A 288 -12.71 15.54 5.11
N CYS A 289 -11.50 16.08 5.22
CA CYS A 289 -10.24 15.33 5.27
C CYS A 289 -10.17 14.48 6.56
N GLN A 290 -10.20 13.16 6.40
CA GLN A 290 -10.27 12.19 7.51
C GLN A 290 -8.98 12.13 8.35
N ILE A 291 -7.86 12.60 7.82
CA ILE A 291 -6.56 12.59 8.51
C ILE A 291 -6.22 13.92 9.18
N LYS A 292 -7.00 14.99 8.94
CA LYS A 292 -6.71 16.36 9.39
C LYS A 292 -6.36 16.45 10.87
N LEU A 293 -7.22 15.89 11.73
CA LEU A 293 -7.05 15.93 13.18
C LEU A 293 -5.86 15.09 13.66
N LYS A 294 -5.58 13.98 12.98
CA LYS A 294 -4.50 13.05 13.36
C LYS A 294 -3.12 13.67 13.11
N ILE A 295 -2.99 14.46 12.06
CA ILE A 295 -1.70 15.04 11.63
C ILE A 295 -1.53 16.52 12.00
N GLY A 296 -2.45 17.09 12.79
CA GLY A 296 -2.38 18.49 13.23
C GLY A 296 -2.52 19.51 12.09
N CYS A 297 -3.34 19.20 11.07
CA CYS A 297 -3.54 20.09 9.92
C CYS A 297 -4.51 21.24 10.27
N GLU A 298 -4.08 22.49 10.02
CA GLU A 298 -4.83 23.73 10.33
C GLU A 298 -5.96 24.05 9.34
N GLY A 299 -6.38 23.10 8.52
CA GLY A 299 -7.49 23.27 7.58
C GLY A 299 -7.09 23.43 6.11
N TYR A 300 -5.82 23.17 5.78
CA TYR A 300 -5.31 23.10 4.42
C TYR A 300 -4.27 22.00 4.29
N CYS A 301 -4.05 21.48 3.07
CA CYS A 301 -3.08 20.42 2.83
C CYS A 301 -1.66 20.85 3.26
N LEU A 302 -0.93 19.99 3.98
CA LEU A 302 0.45 20.28 4.41
C LEU A 302 1.42 20.52 3.24
N LEU A 303 1.05 20.12 2.03
CA LEU A 303 1.84 20.32 0.82
C LEU A 303 1.30 21.43 -0.11
N ARG A 304 0.40 22.30 0.38
CA ARG A 304 -0.25 23.32 -0.45
C ARG A 304 0.76 24.18 -1.23
N ASP A 305 1.79 24.68 -0.55
CA ASP A 305 2.76 25.64 -1.11
C ASP A 305 3.70 24.99 -2.16
N PHE A 306 3.73 23.66 -2.19
CA PHE A 306 4.54 22.86 -3.12
C PHE A 306 3.71 22.31 -4.29
N CYS A 307 2.45 21.94 -4.08
CA CYS A 307 1.64 21.21 -5.06
C CYS A 307 0.97 22.08 -6.14
N GLU A 308 0.83 23.39 -5.92
CA GLU A 308 0.12 24.31 -6.84
C GLU A 308 0.72 24.37 -8.25
N ARG A 309 1.96 23.90 -8.40
CA ARG A 309 2.78 24.13 -9.60
C ARG A 309 2.51 23.10 -10.70
N ASN A 310 2.16 21.85 -10.36
CA ASN A 310 2.12 20.73 -11.32
C ASN A 310 0.80 19.93 -11.25
N LEU A 311 -0.35 20.58 -11.25
CA LEU A 311 -1.68 19.99 -10.97
C LEU A 311 -2.22 19.01 -12.02
N THR A 312 -1.50 18.81 -13.12
CA THR A 312 -1.90 17.98 -14.27
C THR A 312 -2.05 16.50 -13.94
N TRP A 313 -1.23 15.94 -13.03
CA TRP A 313 -1.03 14.49 -12.95
C TRP A 313 -2.03 13.76 -12.04
N ARG A 314 -2.43 12.52 -12.38
CA ARG A 314 -3.49 11.74 -11.69
C ARG A 314 -3.06 10.33 -11.26
N ALA A 315 -3.68 9.83 -10.19
CA ALA A 315 -3.32 8.56 -9.54
C ALA A 315 -3.97 7.28 -10.12
N TYR A 316 -4.96 7.41 -11.00
CA TYR A 316 -5.86 6.37 -11.56
C TYR A 316 -7.26 6.37 -10.95
#